data_AF-A0A0H3ZVD2-F1
#
_entry.id   AF-A0A0H3ZVD2-F1
#
_cell.length_a   1.000
_cell.length_b   1.000
_cell.length_c   1.000
_cell.angle_alpha   90.00
_cell.angle_beta   90.00
_cell.angle_gamma   90.00
#
_symmetry.space_group_name_H-M   'P 1'
#
loop_
_entity.id
_entity.type
_entity.pdbx_description
1 polymer ?
#
loop_
_entity_poly.entity_id
_entity_poly.type
_entity_poly.pdbx_seq_one_letter_code
_entity_poly.pdbx_strand_id
1 'polypeptide(L)'
;MLSIGRSATGNLERKLWDINRLHLEYRAKFSQADELYAMLSGLFEQHQFPSMLENSEKDLEKDTLYMKEKGIESGFDEDNNQIRPLAMTVKTERLKALIEAVQASDIYRVEIDHVDEHEVIHLLLHRKESTSHD
;
A
#
# COMPACT_ATOMS: atom_id res chain seq x y z
N MET A 1 20.01 -3.17 -27.73
CA MET A 1 18.71 -2.46 -27.71
C MET A 1 18.03 -2.78 -26.39
N LEU A 2 18.11 -1.87 -25.43
CA LEU A 2 17.33 -1.91 -24.19
C LEU A 2 16.62 -0.56 -24.11
N SER A 3 15.40 -0.52 -24.61
CA SER A 3 14.53 0.66 -24.49
C SER A 3 13.98 0.68 -23.07
N ILE A 4 14.76 1.25 -22.15
CA ILE A 4 14.34 1.54 -20.79
C ILE A 4 13.45 2.79 -20.87
N GLY A 5 12.15 2.57 -20.83
CA GLY A 5 11.12 3.59 -20.72
C GLY A 5 11.29 4.35 -19.40
N ARG A 6 11.56 5.65 -19.53
CA ARG A 6 11.76 6.58 -18.43
C ARG A 6 10.45 6.86 -17.69
N SER A 7 10.62 7.01 -16.37
CA SER A 7 10.02 8.04 -15.50
C SER A 7 8.52 7.92 -15.12
N ALA A 8 8.26 7.15 -14.06
CA ALA A 8 7.17 7.41 -13.09
C ALA A 8 7.48 6.86 -11.68
N THR A 9 8.34 5.83 -11.58
CA THR A 9 8.89 5.27 -10.32
C THR A 9 9.52 6.34 -9.41
N GLY A 10 10.23 7.29 -9.99
CA GLY A 10 10.91 8.34 -9.24
C GLY A 10 10.01 9.40 -8.60
N ASN A 11 8.70 9.45 -8.83
CA ASN A 11 7.84 10.44 -8.16
C ASN A 11 7.26 9.89 -6.85
N LEU A 12 6.85 8.62 -6.84
CA LEU A 12 6.37 7.99 -5.63
C LEU A 12 7.53 7.63 -4.69
N GLU A 13 8.61 7.03 -5.21
CA GLU A 13 9.80 6.74 -4.41
C GLU A 13 10.40 8.02 -3.84
N ARG A 14 10.42 9.13 -4.59
CA ARG A 14 10.98 10.41 -4.13
C ARG A 14 10.06 11.16 -3.18
N LYS A 15 8.73 11.08 -3.35
CA LYS A 15 7.77 11.67 -2.41
C LYS A 15 7.69 10.85 -1.11
N LEU A 16 7.75 9.52 -1.21
CA LEU A 16 7.94 8.62 -0.07
C LEU A 16 9.33 8.78 0.55
N TRP A 17 10.39 9.03 -0.22
CA TRP A 17 11.72 9.36 0.32
C TRP A 17 11.76 10.73 0.98
N ASP A 18 11.05 11.74 0.47
CA ASP A 18 11.00 13.08 1.10
C ASP A 18 10.19 13.03 2.41
N ILE A 19 9.09 12.26 2.42
CA ILE A 19 8.32 11.94 3.63
C ILE A 19 9.20 11.14 4.61
N ASN A 20 9.89 10.10 4.14
CA ASN A 20 10.82 9.28 4.92
C ASN A 20 12.04 10.09 5.38
N ARG A 21 12.47 11.12 4.65
CA ARG A 21 13.57 12.02 5.03
C ARG A 21 13.16 13.00 6.13
N LEU A 22 11.93 13.48 6.12
CA LEU A 22 11.32 14.17 7.28
C LEU A 22 11.16 13.20 8.47
N HIS A 23 10.92 11.92 8.19
CA HIS A 23 10.77 10.85 9.18
C HIS A 23 12.11 10.33 9.74
N LEU A 24 13.22 10.54 9.03
CA LEU A 24 14.58 10.15 9.42
C LEU A 24 15.11 10.92 10.64
N GLU A 25 14.49 12.05 11.00
CA GLU A 25 14.72 12.72 12.30
C GLU A 25 13.92 12.07 13.45
N TYR A 26 12.88 11.28 13.16
CA TYR A 26 12.02 10.54 14.11
C TYR A 26 12.42 9.06 14.30
N ARG A 27 13.66 8.72 13.95
CA ARG A 27 14.22 7.36 13.78
C ARG A 27 14.36 6.48 15.03
N ALA A 28 13.49 6.59 16.03
CA ALA A 28 13.61 5.85 17.29
C ALA A 28 12.46 4.87 17.59
N LYS A 29 11.42 4.78 16.76
CA LYS A 29 10.32 3.81 16.93
C LYS A 29 9.97 3.18 15.58
N PHE A 30 9.99 1.84 15.50
CA PHE A 30 9.40 1.10 14.37
C PHE A 30 7.93 1.48 14.27
N SER A 31 7.54 2.24 13.24
CA SER A 31 6.18 2.73 13.10
C SER A 31 5.33 1.77 12.26
N GLN A 32 4.01 1.80 12.45
CA GLN A 32 3.10 0.95 11.66
C GLN A 32 3.11 1.34 10.16
N ALA A 33 3.61 2.54 9.84
CA ALA A 33 3.89 2.96 8.46
C ALA A 33 5.10 2.23 7.85
N ASP A 34 6.13 1.91 8.64
CA ASP A 34 7.27 1.10 8.19
C ASP A 34 6.83 -0.35 7.90
N GLU A 35 5.92 -0.90 8.71
CA GLU A 35 5.31 -2.23 8.47
C GLU A 35 4.55 -2.26 7.14
N LEU A 36 3.77 -1.20 6.86
CA LEU A 36 3.06 -1.06 5.59
C LEU A 36 4.04 -1.01 4.42
N TYR A 37 5.13 -0.24 4.56
CA TYR A 37 6.16 -0.12 3.52
C TYR A 37 6.85 -1.47 3.24
N ALA A 38 7.20 -2.21 4.29
CA ALA A 38 7.79 -3.55 4.16
C ALA A 38 6.83 -4.51 3.45
N MET A 39 5.53 -4.46 3.77
CA MET A 39 4.50 -5.28 3.13
C MET A 39 4.37 -4.96 1.63
N LEU A 40 4.25 -3.67 1.27
CA LEU A 40 4.15 -3.24 -0.13
C LEU A 40 5.40 -3.62 -0.93
N SER A 41 6.59 -3.48 -0.33
CA SER A 41 7.85 -3.88 -0.95
C SER A 41 7.88 -5.39 -1.21
N GLY A 42 7.46 -6.19 -0.22
CA GLY A 42 7.35 -7.65 -0.37
C GLY A 42 6.37 -8.08 -1.47
N LEU A 43 5.22 -7.41 -1.59
CA LEU A 43 4.26 -7.65 -2.67
C LEU A 43 4.86 -7.40 -4.05
N PHE A 44 5.66 -6.34 -4.20
CA PHE A 44 6.34 -6.05 -5.45
C PHE A 44 7.44 -7.09 -5.74
N GLU A 45 8.30 -7.38 -4.78
CA GLU A 45 9.44 -8.28 -4.99
C GLU A 45 9.02 -9.73 -5.24
N GLN A 46 8.01 -10.22 -4.51
CA GLN A 46 7.61 -11.63 -4.53
C GLN A 46 6.47 -11.90 -5.52
N HIS A 47 5.56 -10.94 -5.70
CA HIS A 47 4.33 -11.13 -6.44
C HIS A 47 4.14 -10.17 -7.61
N GLN A 48 5.10 -9.26 -7.84
CA GLN A 48 5.07 -8.25 -8.90
C GLN A 48 3.85 -7.34 -8.84
N PHE A 49 3.36 -7.04 -7.63
CA PHE A 49 2.31 -6.06 -7.39
C PHE A 49 2.93 -4.70 -6.99
N PRO A 50 3.20 -3.79 -7.94
CA PRO A 50 3.61 -2.43 -7.60
C PRO A 50 2.49 -1.68 -6.87
N SER A 51 2.88 -0.73 -6.01
CA SER A 51 1.96 0.18 -5.32
C SER A 51 2.17 1.63 -5.77
N MET A 52 1.08 2.36 -6.01
CA MET A 52 1.05 3.75 -6.45
C MET A 52 0.00 4.56 -5.70
N LEU A 53 0.14 5.89 -5.72
CA LEU A 53 -0.94 6.77 -5.30
C LEU A 53 -1.97 6.87 -6.43
N GLU A 54 -3.23 6.72 -6.08
CA GLU A 54 -4.34 6.97 -6.97
C GLU A 54 -4.28 8.44 -7.42
N ASN A 55 -4.20 8.65 -8.72
CA ASN A 55 -4.20 9.98 -9.31
C ASN A 55 -5.36 10.03 -10.29
N SER A 56 -6.30 10.96 -10.07
CA SER A 56 -7.51 11.11 -10.89
C SER A 56 -7.24 11.42 -12.36
N GLU A 57 -6.00 11.76 -12.72
CA GLU A 57 -5.57 12.02 -14.09
C GLU A 57 -5.03 10.77 -14.82
N LYS A 58 -4.87 9.63 -14.14
CA LYS A 58 -4.31 8.41 -14.72
C LYS A 58 -5.25 7.22 -14.59
N ASP A 59 -5.34 6.45 -15.67
CA ASP A 59 -5.96 5.13 -15.66
C ASP A 59 -5.23 4.18 -14.71
N LEU A 60 -6.00 3.29 -14.08
CA LEU A 60 -5.50 2.25 -13.19
C LEU A 60 -4.83 1.15 -14.01
N GLU A 61 -3.55 0.91 -13.73
CA GLU A 61 -2.78 -0.16 -14.34
C GLU A 61 -3.18 -1.53 -13.78
N LYS A 62 -3.10 -2.56 -14.63
CA LYS A 62 -3.33 -3.94 -14.21
C LYS A 62 -2.23 -4.39 -13.26
N ASP A 63 -2.63 -5.16 -12.25
CA ASP A 63 -1.77 -5.69 -11.19
C ASP A 63 -1.05 -4.60 -10.37
N THR A 64 -1.55 -3.37 -10.38
CA THR A 64 -1.02 -2.27 -9.58
C THR A 64 -2.00 -1.90 -8.47
N LEU A 65 -1.48 -1.83 -7.24
CA LEU A 65 -2.19 -1.33 -6.07
C LEU A 65 -2.19 0.19 -6.09
N TYR A 66 -3.35 0.79 -5.90
CA TYR A 66 -3.51 2.23 -5.80
C TYR A 66 -4.05 2.59 -4.42
N MET A 67 -3.58 3.71 -3.88
CA MET A 67 -4.02 4.23 -2.58
C MET A 67 -4.31 5.72 -2.69
N LYS A 68 -5.37 6.18 -2.04
CA LYS A 68 -5.65 7.62 -1.97
C LYS A 68 -4.75 8.27 -0.93
N GLU A 69 -4.08 9.36 -1.29
CA GLU A 69 -3.22 10.14 -0.37
C GLU A 69 -4.00 10.52 0.90
N LYS A 70 -5.20 11.08 0.75
CA LYS A 70 -6.11 11.39 1.86
C LYS A 70 -6.46 10.19 2.74
N GLY A 71 -6.52 8.99 2.16
CA GLY A 71 -6.81 7.75 2.88
C GLY A 71 -5.65 7.31 3.75
N ILE A 72 -4.41 7.53 3.28
CA ILE A 72 -3.20 7.30 4.07
C ILE A 72 -3.11 8.36 5.18
N GLU A 73 -3.24 9.64 4.85
CA GLU A 73 -3.15 10.74 5.83
C GLU A 73 -4.19 10.64 6.95
N SER A 74 -5.41 10.19 6.65
CA SER A 74 -6.47 9.98 7.65
C SER A 74 -6.46 8.58 8.29
N GLY A 75 -5.62 7.68 7.76
CA GLY A 75 -5.46 6.31 8.24
C GLY A 75 -4.48 6.17 9.39
N PHE A 76 -3.54 7.11 9.51
CA PHE A 76 -2.51 7.14 10.55
C PHE A 76 -2.70 8.33 11.50
N ASP A 77 -2.32 8.17 12.77
CA ASP A 77 -2.22 9.27 13.72
C ASP A 77 -0.84 9.95 13.73
N GLU A 78 -0.67 10.95 14.59
CA GLU A 78 0.60 11.69 14.74
C GLU A 78 1.77 10.82 15.24
N ASP A 79 1.50 9.66 15.85
CA ASP A 79 2.51 8.69 16.30
C ASP A 79 2.72 7.56 15.24
N ASN A 80 2.15 7.72 14.04
CA ASN A 80 2.21 6.76 12.93
C ASN A 80 1.55 5.40 13.25
N ASN A 81 0.55 5.39 14.13
CA ASN A 81 -0.29 4.22 14.37
C ASN A 81 -1.47 4.23 13.41
N GLN A 82 -1.77 3.07 12.82
CA GLN A 82 -2.92 2.93 11.96
C GLN A 82 -4.19 2.97 12.83
N ILE A 83 -4.90 4.08 12.77
CA ILE A 83 -6.16 4.29 13.49
C ILE A 83 -7.38 3.85 12.67
N ARG A 84 -7.22 3.66 11.35
CA ARG A 84 -8.32 3.27 10.44
C ARG A 84 -7.86 2.35 9.33
N PRO A 85 -8.78 1.54 8.75
CA PRO A 85 -8.47 0.72 7.59
C PRO A 85 -8.03 1.58 6.41
N LEU A 86 -6.98 1.15 5.71
CA LEU A 86 -6.47 1.88 4.55
C LEU A 86 -7.22 1.42 3.30
N ALA A 87 -7.87 2.36 2.63
CA ALA A 87 -8.54 2.07 1.37
C ALA A 87 -7.53 1.95 0.24
N MET A 88 -7.61 0.84 -0.48
CA MET A 88 -6.76 0.50 -1.62
C MET A 88 -7.64 0.09 -2.80
N THR A 89 -7.17 0.31 -4.02
CA THR A 89 -7.84 -0.10 -5.24
C THR A 89 -6.87 -0.90 -6.09
N VAL A 90 -7.33 -1.99 -6.70
CA VAL A 90 -6.47 -2.83 -7.55
C VAL A 90 -7.27 -3.37 -8.72
N LYS A 91 -6.65 -3.40 -9.89
CA LYS A 91 -7.20 -4.06 -11.06
C LYS A 91 -6.40 -5.32 -11.36
N THR A 92 -6.79 -6.46 -10.81
CA THR A 92 -6.04 -7.72 -10.98
C THR A 92 -6.96 -8.91 -11.18
N GLU A 93 -6.54 -9.83 -12.05
CA GLU A 93 -7.16 -11.15 -12.20
C GLU A 93 -6.63 -12.15 -11.15
N ARG A 94 -5.55 -11.79 -10.45
CA ARG A 94 -4.85 -12.60 -9.44
C ARG A 94 -5.14 -12.13 -8.01
N LEU A 95 -6.34 -11.60 -7.75
CA LEU A 95 -6.74 -11.06 -6.46
C LEU A 95 -6.48 -12.04 -5.31
N LYS A 96 -6.75 -13.33 -5.52
CA LYS A 96 -6.53 -14.36 -4.52
C LYS A 96 -5.06 -14.44 -4.08
N ALA A 97 -4.13 -14.37 -5.02
CA ALA A 97 -2.70 -14.41 -4.72
C ALA A 97 -2.25 -13.16 -3.96
N LEU A 98 -2.82 -12.00 -4.26
CA LEU A 98 -2.57 -10.76 -3.53
C LEU A 98 -3.05 -10.87 -2.08
N ILE A 99 -4.27 -11.36 -1.87
CA ILE A 99 -4.81 -11.55 -0.52
C ILE A 99 -3.96 -12.55 0.27
N GLU A 100 -3.58 -13.67 -0.35
CA GLU A 100 -2.71 -14.68 0.28
C GLU A 100 -1.34 -14.09 0.63
N ALA A 101 -0.74 -13.26 -0.24
CA ALA A 101 0.54 -12.61 0.03
C ALA A 101 0.47 -11.60 1.17
N VAL A 102 -0.59 -10.79 1.24
CA VAL A 102 -0.79 -9.83 2.33
C VAL A 102 -1.04 -10.57 3.65
N GLN A 103 -1.89 -11.60 3.63
CA GLN A 103 -2.22 -12.38 4.83
C GLN A 103 -1.09 -13.32 5.26
N ALA A 104 -0.13 -13.65 4.39
CA ALA A 104 1.04 -14.46 4.74
C ALA A 104 1.90 -13.81 5.82
N SER A 105 1.92 -12.47 5.87
CA SER A 105 2.64 -11.73 6.91
C SER A 105 1.94 -11.76 8.29
N ASP A 106 0.70 -12.24 8.38
CA ASP A 106 -0.21 -12.23 9.53
C ASP A 106 -0.41 -10.86 10.23
N ILE A 107 0.20 -9.79 9.73
CA ILE A 107 0.09 -8.42 10.27
C ILE A 107 -1.15 -7.72 9.70
N TYR A 108 -1.49 -7.98 8.44
CA TYR A 108 -2.57 -7.30 7.74
C TYR A 108 -3.63 -8.29 7.26
N ARG A 109 -4.87 -7.80 7.24
CA ARG A 109 -6.03 -8.47 6.68
C ARG A 109 -6.62 -7.60 5.58
N VAL A 110 -6.82 -8.21 4.42
CA VAL A 110 -7.52 -7.59 3.30
C VAL A 110 -9.00 -7.95 3.38
N GLU A 111 -9.85 -6.94 3.30
CA GLU A 111 -11.30 -7.06 3.09
C GLU A 111 -11.67 -6.47 1.73
N ILE A 112 -12.57 -7.12 0.99
CA ILE A 112 -13.07 -6.61 -0.29
C ILE A 112 -14.32 -5.79 0.00
N ASP A 113 -14.27 -4.50 -0.30
CA ASP A 113 -15.37 -3.56 -0.05
C ASP A 113 -16.40 -3.64 -1.19
N HIS A 114 -15.99 -3.34 -2.42
CA HIS A 114 -16.81 -3.50 -3.63
C HIS A 114 -15.95 -3.61 -4.89
N VAL A 115 -16.60 -3.90 -6.02
CA VAL A 115 -15.97 -3.86 -7.35
C VAL A 115 -16.73 -2.84 -8.19
N ASP A 116 -16.00 -1.89 -8.76
CA ASP A 116 -16.55 -0.84 -9.61
C ASP A 116 -16.87 -1.35 -11.02
N GLU A 117 -17.64 -0.54 -11.75
CA GLU A 117 -18.05 -0.80 -13.14
C GLU A 117 -16.86 -0.99 -14.10
N HIS A 118 -15.67 -0.53 -13.72
CA HIS A 118 -14.42 -0.64 -14.49
C HIS A 118 -13.60 -1.90 -14.14
N GLU A 119 -14.20 -2.87 -13.43
CA GLU A 119 -13.55 -4.07 -12.90
C GLU A 119 -12.39 -3.74 -11.93
N VAL A 120 -12.53 -2.62 -11.22
CA VAL A 120 -11.57 -2.17 -10.20
C VAL A 120 -12.06 -2.68 -8.86
N ILE A 121 -11.19 -3.36 -8.13
CA ILE A 121 -11.52 -3.99 -6.86
C ILE A 121 -11.10 -3.03 -5.75
N HIS A 122 -12.07 -2.58 -4.97
CA HIS A 122 -11.88 -1.75 -3.80
C HIS A 122 -11.66 -2.64 -2.58
N LEU A 123 -10.53 -2.44 -1.92
CA LEU A 123 -10.03 -3.24 -0.81
C LEU A 123 -9.83 -2.35 0.41
N LEU A 124 -10.12 -2.88 1.59
CA LEU A 124 -9.79 -2.28 2.87
C LEU A 124 -8.69 -3.12 3.52
N LEU A 125 -7.57 -2.46 3.81
CA LEU A 125 -6.45 -3.05 4.50
C LEU A 125 -6.58 -2.76 6.00
N HIS A 126 -6.97 -3.77 6.76
CA HIS A 126 -7.04 -3.74 8.21
C HIS A 126 -5.72 -4.24 8.78
N ARG A 127 -5.10 -3.50 9.70
CA ARG A 127 -4.07 -4.09 10.55
C ARG A 127 -4.77 -5.04 11.52
N LYS A 128 -4.27 -6.26 11.62
CA LYS A 128 -4.62 -7.13 12.74
C LYS A 128 -4.00 -6.48 13.96
N GLU A 129 -4.80 -5.83 14.79
CA GLU A 129 -4.32 -5.40 16.10
C GLU A 129 -3.72 -6.63 16.77
N SER A 130 -2.44 -6.56 17.11
CA SER A 130 -1.83 -7.53 18.00
C SER A 130 -2.63 -7.46 19.30
N THR A 131 -3.65 -8.29 19.39
CA THR A 131 -4.21 -8.67 20.68
C THR A 131 -3.08 -9.43 21.33
N SER A 132 -2.28 -8.70 22.10
CA SER A 132 -1.52 -9.26 23.21
C SER A 132 -2.54 -10.01 24.06
N HIS A 133 -2.73 -11.28 23.75
CA HIS A 133 -3.44 -12.20 24.61
C HIS A 133 -2.39 -12.77 25.57
N ASP A 134 -2.62 -12.43 26.83
CA ASP A 134 -2.02 -12.93 28.08
C ASP A 134 -0.65 -12.36 28.51
#